data_AF-A0A816H5F6-F1
#
_entry.id   AF-A0A816H5F6-F1
#
_cell.length_a   1.000
_cell.length_b   1.000
_cell.length_c   1.000
_cell.angle_alpha   90.00
_cell.angle_beta   90.00
_cell.angle_gamma   90.00
#
_symmetry.space_group_name_H-M   'P 1'
#
loop_
_entity.id
_entity.type
_entity.pdbx_description
1 polymer ?
#
loop_
_entity_poly.entity_id
_entity_poly.type
_entity_poly.pdbx_seq_one_letter_code
_entity_poly.pdbx_strand_id
1 'polypeptide(L)'
;MAKRCLIETCKREAETYCYHCSNDVCTKHYLEHKKWIQEQLHPLVDEINFIYDRFHHDDKNQTKSIPQYLINVYSQLDKWKTDCHHHIDIVYHRVQSQIENIVKSHQHEETQKTNHNLELLEKLRQQLKELLKEGDMTYRQLETMKRQLEELKKKEQDPIKYPDISIITQKLDVEKYVSVTSDVKHSIEKQQQQPRSPQKPSPNKNFIVHHRFIRWPSSGQTIEKCPMCSEIFPLSMTMADRTVHINDHLPD
;
A
#
# COMPACT_ATOMS: atom_id res chain seq x y z
N MET A 1 64.83 -20.08 -39.40
CA MET A 1 64.42 -18.72 -39.84
C MET A 1 63.98 -17.96 -38.59
N ALA A 2 64.56 -16.79 -38.32
CA ALA A 2 64.12 -15.97 -37.17
C ALA A 2 62.72 -15.40 -37.45
N LYS A 3 61.83 -15.49 -36.46
CA LYS A 3 60.49 -14.89 -36.57
C LYS A 3 60.62 -13.38 -36.58
N ARG A 4 59.82 -12.67 -37.38
CA ARG A 4 59.78 -11.20 -37.40
C ARG A 4 58.74 -10.69 -36.40
N CYS A 5 58.98 -9.51 -35.86
CA CYS A 5 58.01 -8.79 -35.04
C CYS A 5 56.71 -8.58 -35.82
N LEU A 6 55.56 -8.96 -35.25
CA LEU A 6 54.24 -8.90 -35.90
C LEU A 6 53.62 -7.51 -35.99
N ILE A 7 54.29 -6.47 -35.50
CA ILE A 7 53.86 -5.08 -35.65
C ILE A 7 54.21 -4.62 -37.07
N GLU A 8 53.21 -4.19 -37.83
CA GLU A 8 53.25 -3.96 -39.29
C GLU A 8 54.41 -3.07 -39.78
N THR A 9 54.86 -2.14 -38.93
CA THR A 9 55.95 -1.20 -39.24
C THR A 9 57.34 -1.69 -38.80
N CYS A 10 57.44 -2.88 -38.20
CA CYS A 10 58.68 -3.37 -37.62
C CYS A 10 59.42 -4.38 -38.49
N LYS A 11 60.68 -4.08 -38.82
CA LYS A 11 61.56 -5.02 -39.54
C LYS A 11 62.47 -5.86 -38.62
N ARG A 12 62.36 -5.71 -37.30
CA ARG A 12 63.19 -6.41 -36.31
C ARG A 12 62.71 -7.83 -36.06
N GLU A 13 63.64 -8.68 -35.63
CA GLU A 13 63.32 -10.03 -35.22
C GLU A 13 62.48 -10.01 -33.93
N ALA A 14 61.56 -10.96 -33.82
CA ALA A 14 60.79 -11.18 -32.62
C ALA A 14 61.67 -11.90 -31.61
N GLU A 15 61.81 -11.30 -30.44
CA GLU A 15 62.65 -11.82 -29.35
C GLU A 15 61.77 -12.27 -28.17
N THR A 16 60.54 -11.78 -28.09
CA THR A 16 59.64 -11.97 -26.95
C THR A 16 58.20 -12.18 -27.41
N TYR A 17 57.49 -13.11 -26.76
CA TYR A 17 56.06 -13.29 -26.98
C TYR A 17 55.27 -12.49 -25.95
N CYS A 18 54.35 -11.64 -26.40
CA CYS A 18 53.44 -10.92 -25.52
C CYS A 18 52.14 -11.71 -25.36
N TYR A 19 51.93 -12.32 -24.19
CA TYR A 19 50.70 -13.07 -23.89
C TYR A 19 49.42 -12.21 -23.89
N HIS A 20 49.53 -10.90 -23.61
CA HIS A 20 48.36 -10.01 -23.64
C HIS A 20 47.86 -9.76 -25.07
N CYS A 21 48.79 -9.49 -26.00
CA CYS A 21 48.46 -9.29 -27.42
C CYS A 21 48.46 -10.59 -28.23
N SER A 22 48.83 -11.72 -27.62
CA SER A 22 49.07 -13.00 -28.28
C SER A 22 50.04 -12.96 -29.48
N ASN A 23 51.00 -12.03 -29.46
CA ASN A 23 51.87 -11.71 -30.60
C ASN A 23 53.37 -11.84 -30.29
N ASP A 24 54.13 -12.37 -31.26
CA ASP A 24 55.60 -12.36 -31.30
C ASP A 24 56.11 -10.94 -31.63
N VAL A 25 56.78 -10.30 -30.67
CA VAL A 25 57.24 -8.91 -30.76
C VAL A 25 58.73 -8.75 -30.42
N CYS A 26 59.37 -7.72 -30.99
CA CYS A 26 60.73 -7.37 -30.60
C CYS A 26 60.76 -6.73 -29.19
N THR A 27 61.89 -6.82 -28.50
CA THR A 27 62.04 -6.30 -27.12
C THR A 27 61.64 -4.82 -26.99
N LYS A 28 61.92 -3.97 -27.98
CA LYS A 28 61.51 -2.55 -27.92
C LYS A 28 60.01 -2.38 -27.86
N HIS A 29 59.25 -3.09 -28.70
CA HIS A 29 57.79 -2.98 -28.71
C HIS A 29 57.16 -3.62 -27.48
N TYR A 30 57.75 -4.70 -26.96
CA TYR A 30 57.33 -5.27 -25.69
C TYR A 30 57.48 -4.26 -24.53
N LEU A 31 58.61 -3.54 -24.48
CA LEU A 31 58.85 -2.52 -23.45
C LEU A 31 57.95 -1.29 -23.61
N GLU A 32 57.71 -0.82 -24.84
CA GLU A 32 56.77 0.27 -25.12
C GLU A 32 55.34 -0.09 -24.71
N HIS A 33 54.91 -1.32 -25.02
CA HIS A 33 53.60 -1.82 -24.62
C HIS A 33 53.47 -1.95 -23.10
N LYS A 34 54.48 -2.51 -22.42
CA LYS A 34 54.52 -2.58 -20.96
C LYS A 34 54.42 -1.18 -20.34
N LYS A 35 55.15 -0.21 -20.89
CA LYS A 35 55.13 1.17 -20.43
C LYS A 35 53.74 1.79 -20.61
N TRP A 36 53.11 1.59 -21.77
CA TRP A 36 51.75 2.09 -22.02
C TRP A 36 50.73 1.50 -21.02
N ILE A 37 50.77 0.19 -20.75
CA ILE A 37 49.90 -0.44 -19.73
C ILE A 37 50.14 0.18 -18.35
N GLN A 38 51.40 0.42 -17.99
CA GLN A 38 51.75 1.05 -16.71
C GLN A 38 51.25 2.50 -16.62
N GLU A 39 51.29 3.24 -17.73
CA GLU A 39 50.78 4.60 -17.83
C GLU A 39 49.23 4.64 -17.67
N GLN A 40 48.50 3.59 -18.04
CA GLN A 40 47.05 3.47 -17.82
C GLN A 40 46.66 3.19 -16.36
N LEU A 41 47.59 2.72 -15.53
CA LEU A 41 47.28 2.34 -14.15
C LEU A 41 46.95 3.56 -13.27
N HIS A 42 47.68 4.67 -13.45
CA HIS A 42 47.50 5.88 -12.66
C HIS A 42 46.11 6.54 -12.88
N PRO A 43 45.66 6.79 -14.13
CA PRO A 43 44.32 7.31 -14.39
C PRO A 43 43.20 6.42 -13.82
N LEU A 44 43.36 5.10 -13.89
CA LEU A 44 42.35 4.16 -13.37
C LEU A 44 42.26 4.23 -11.84
N VAL A 45 43.39 4.35 -11.16
CA VAL A 45 43.43 4.54 -9.70
C VAL A 45 42.75 5.85 -9.32
N ASP A 46 43.00 6.92 -10.06
CA ASP A 46 42.39 8.23 -9.82
C ASP A 46 40.87 8.18 -10.04
N GLU A 47 40.38 7.48 -11.08
CA GLU A 47 38.95 7.30 -11.33
C GLU A 47 38.26 6.48 -10.23
N ILE A 48 38.90 5.39 -9.77
CA ILE A 48 38.40 4.59 -8.66
C ILE A 48 38.31 5.43 -7.38
N ASN A 49 39.36 6.18 -7.06
CA ASN A 49 39.38 7.05 -5.89
C ASN A 49 38.33 8.15 -5.99
N PHE A 50 38.15 8.76 -7.17
CA PHE A 50 37.10 9.75 -7.41
C PHE A 50 35.69 9.18 -7.19
N ILE A 51 35.42 7.98 -7.70
CA ILE A 51 34.13 7.31 -7.49
C ILE A 51 33.92 6.97 -6.00
N TYR A 52 34.97 6.46 -5.34
CA TYR A 52 34.95 6.13 -3.91
C TYR A 52 34.67 7.37 -3.05
N ASP A 53 35.38 8.47 -3.31
CA ASP A 53 35.21 9.73 -2.60
C ASP A 53 33.82 10.33 -2.83
N ARG A 54 33.26 10.20 -4.04
CA ARG A 54 31.88 10.62 -4.32
C ARG A 54 30.86 9.84 -3.49
N PHE A 55 30.94 8.51 -3.46
CA PHE A 55 30.04 7.69 -2.62
C PHE A 55 30.19 8.02 -1.13
N HIS A 56 31.43 8.24 -0.68
CA HIS A 56 31.71 8.52 0.72
C HIS A 56 31.33 9.96 1.14
N HIS A 57 31.43 10.94 0.22
CA HIS A 57 30.92 12.29 0.44
C HIS A 57 29.40 12.36 0.38
N ASP A 58 28.76 11.62 -0.53
CA ASP A 58 27.30 11.56 -0.64
C ASP A 58 26.67 10.95 0.63
N ASP A 59 27.27 9.91 1.21
CA ASP A 59 26.76 9.27 2.45
C ASP A 59 27.03 10.11 3.71
N LYS A 60 28.06 10.97 3.71
CA LYS A 60 28.37 11.90 4.82
C LYS A 60 27.58 13.21 4.79
N ASN A 61 27.28 13.72 3.59
CA ASN A 61 26.54 14.97 3.41
C ASN A 61 25.02 14.76 3.28
N GLN A 62 24.56 13.52 3.07
CA GLN A 62 23.15 13.18 3.30
C GLN A 62 22.87 13.12 4.80
N THR A 63 22.54 14.28 5.37
CA THR A 63 21.51 14.30 6.41
C THR A 63 20.32 13.58 5.78
N LYS A 64 20.12 12.29 6.11
CA LYS A 64 19.09 11.42 5.52
C LYS A 64 17.72 11.99 5.86
N SER A 65 17.31 13.01 5.11
CA SER A 65 15.96 13.54 5.18
C SER A 65 15.03 12.40 4.77
N ILE A 66 13.92 12.30 5.47
CA ILE A 66 12.92 11.28 5.20
C ILE A 66 12.57 11.40 3.72
N PRO A 67 12.72 10.32 2.92
CA PRO A 67 12.41 10.39 1.50
C PRO A 67 10.98 10.89 1.28
N GLN A 68 10.79 11.81 0.34
CA GLN A 68 9.48 12.43 0.09
C GLN A 68 8.36 11.40 -0.13
N TYR A 69 8.66 10.25 -0.73
CA TYR A 69 7.68 9.18 -0.92
C TYR A 69 7.17 8.62 0.41
N LEU A 70 8.02 8.54 1.44
CA LEU A 70 7.65 8.03 2.76
C LEU A 70 6.74 9.03 3.49
N ILE A 71 7.03 10.33 3.36
CA ILE A 71 6.17 11.41 3.86
C ILE A 71 4.76 11.29 3.25
N ASN A 72 4.68 11.07 1.93
CA ASN A 72 3.41 10.92 1.24
C ASN A 72 2.63 9.68 1.69
N VAL A 73 3.29 8.54 1.86
CA VAL A 73 2.65 7.30 2.36
C VAL A 73 2.12 7.49 3.78
N TYR A 74 2.89 8.11 4.67
CA TYR A 74 2.43 8.42 6.03
C TYR A 74 1.27 9.41 6.05
N SER A 75 1.29 10.42 5.18
CA SER A 75 0.17 11.35 5.04
C SER A 75 -1.11 10.66 4.57
N GLN A 76 -1.02 9.69 3.64
CA GLN A 76 -2.18 8.90 3.21
C GLN A 76 -2.73 8.04 4.36
N LEU A 77 -1.84 7.42 5.15
CA LEU A 77 -2.25 6.62 6.30
C LEU A 77 -2.92 7.47 7.39
N ASP A 78 -2.38 8.66 7.65
CA ASP A 78 -2.94 9.59 8.64
C ASP A 78 -4.30 10.17 8.19
N LYS A 79 -4.43 10.45 6.90
CA LYS A 79 -5.70 10.82 6.29
C LYS A 79 -6.73 9.70 6.44
N TRP A 80 -6.37 8.47 6.07
CA TRP A 80 -7.27 7.31 6.22
C TRP A 80 -7.73 7.12 7.67
N LYS A 81 -6.81 7.25 8.64
CA LYS A 81 -7.14 7.20 10.07
C LYS A 81 -8.15 8.29 10.45
N THR A 82 -7.90 9.52 10.02
CA THR A 82 -8.77 10.67 10.31
C THR A 82 -10.16 10.47 9.71
N ASP A 83 -10.24 10.03 8.45
CA ASP A 83 -11.48 9.75 7.75
C ASP A 83 -12.29 8.63 8.44
N CYS A 84 -11.63 7.57 8.93
CA CYS A 84 -12.29 6.51 9.68
C CYS A 84 -12.90 7.01 10.99
N HIS A 85 -12.16 7.80 11.77
CA HIS A 85 -12.67 8.38 13.01
C HIS A 85 -13.86 9.29 12.75
N HIS A 86 -13.78 10.14 11.73
CA HIS A 86 -14.87 11.02 11.35
C HIS A 86 -16.14 10.22 10.97
N HIS A 87 -15.99 9.13 10.24
CA HIS A 87 -17.12 8.25 9.93
C HIS A 87 -17.73 7.59 11.16
N ILE A 88 -16.89 7.17 12.13
CA ILE A 88 -17.37 6.63 13.40
C ILE A 88 -18.19 7.68 14.14
N ASP A 89 -17.73 8.93 14.20
CA ASP A 89 -18.44 10.04 14.86
C ASP A 89 -19.79 10.30 14.19
N ILE A 90 -19.85 10.30 12.85
CA ILE A 90 -21.12 10.45 12.11
C ILE A 90 -22.11 9.35 12.50
N VAL A 91 -21.66 8.08 12.51
CA VAL A 91 -22.52 6.94 12.87
C VAL A 91 -22.97 7.06 14.33
N TYR A 92 -22.06 7.41 15.24
CA TYR A 92 -22.36 7.61 16.64
C TYR A 92 -23.46 8.67 16.83
N HIS A 93 -23.28 9.87 16.27
CA HIS A 93 -24.25 10.95 16.39
C HIS A 93 -25.59 10.61 15.75
N ARG A 94 -25.59 9.88 14.64
CA ARG A 94 -26.83 9.39 14.02
C ARG A 94 -27.58 8.44 14.94
N VAL A 95 -26.90 7.43 15.52
CA VAL A 95 -27.52 6.48 16.44
C VAL A 95 -27.99 7.17 17.71
N GLN A 96 -27.21 8.10 18.25
CA GLN A 96 -27.61 8.94 19.38
C GLN A 96 -28.91 9.70 19.08
N SER A 97 -28.99 10.35 17.91
CA SER A 97 -30.20 11.08 17.50
C SER A 97 -31.42 10.15 17.36
N GLN A 98 -31.23 8.92 16.86
CA GLN A 98 -32.29 7.92 16.80
C GLN A 98 -32.81 7.55 18.20
N ILE A 99 -31.92 7.32 19.16
CA ILE A 99 -32.28 7.03 20.54
C ILE A 99 -33.06 8.21 21.15
N GLU A 100 -32.56 9.43 20.98
CA GLU A 100 -33.23 10.64 21.48
C GLU A 100 -34.63 10.81 20.88
N ASN A 101 -34.80 10.50 19.59
CA ASN A 101 -36.10 10.57 18.92
C ASN A 101 -37.08 9.53 19.46
N ILE A 102 -36.63 8.30 19.72
CA ILE A 102 -37.46 7.25 20.35
C ILE A 102 -37.93 7.71 21.74
N VAL A 103 -37.01 8.23 22.56
CA VAL A 103 -37.33 8.74 23.90
C VAL A 103 -38.30 9.91 23.82
N LYS A 104 -38.08 10.88 22.93
CA LYS A 104 -38.98 12.03 22.73
C LYS A 104 -40.37 11.60 22.27
N SER A 105 -40.47 10.65 21.33
CA SER A 105 -41.75 10.12 20.87
C SER A 105 -42.52 9.49 22.03
N HIS A 106 -41.84 8.68 22.85
CA HIS A 106 -42.46 8.04 23.99
C HIS A 106 -42.93 9.06 25.04
N GLN A 107 -42.10 10.07 25.36
CA GLN A 107 -42.49 11.17 26.26
C GLN A 107 -43.72 11.93 25.73
N HIS A 108 -43.78 12.16 24.42
CA HIS A 108 -44.91 12.82 23.79
C HIS A 108 -46.19 11.99 23.91
N GLU A 109 -46.13 10.69 23.65
CA GLU A 109 -47.26 9.77 23.82
C GLU A 109 -47.77 9.75 25.26
N GLU A 110 -46.87 9.68 26.25
CA GLU A 110 -47.26 9.71 27.67
C GLU A 110 -47.90 11.04 28.06
N THR A 111 -47.39 12.15 27.52
CA THR A 111 -47.98 13.48 27.74
C THR A 111 -49.38 13.56 27.12
N GLN A 112 -49.57 13.02 25.90
CA GLN A 112 -50.88 12.97 25.25
C GLN A 112 -51.88 12.11 26.04
N LYS A 113 -51.46 10.92 26.51
CA LYS A 113 -52.30 10.06 27.36
C LYS A 113 -52.71 10.77 28.64
N THR A 114 -51.77 11.46 29.29
CA THR A 114 -52.03 12.24 30.51
C THR A 114 -53.04 13.36 30.24
N ASN A 115 -52.83 14.15 29.18
CA ASN A 115 -53.74 15.22 28.80
C ASN A 115 -55.15 14.69 28.47
N HIS A 116 -55.25 13.58 27.74
CA HIS A 116 -56.52 12.93 27.44
C HIS A 116 -57.24 12.47 28.71
N ASN A 117 -56.52 11.88 29.66
CA ASN A 117 -57.10 11.47 30.94
C ASN A 117 -57.58 12.68 31.76
N LEU A 118 -56.85 13.81 31.75
CA LEU A 118 -57.28 15.05 32.39
C LEU A 118 -58.56 15.62 31.76
N GLU A 119 -58.70 15.57 30.44
CA GLU A 119 -59.93 15.97 29.74
C GLU A 119 -61.12 15.08 30.14
N LEU A 120 -60.91 13.76 30.25
CA LEU A 120 -61.96 12.83 30.71
C LEU A 120 -62.36 13.12 32.17
N LEU A 121 -61.40 13.41 33.04
CA LEU A 121 -61.68 13.82 34.42
C LEU A 121 -62.48 15.12 34.50
N GLU A 122 -62.14 16.13 33.71
CA GLU A 122 -62.88 17.39 33.71
C GLU A 122 -64.31 17.20 33.16
N LYS A 123 -64.50 16.36 32.13
CA LYS A 123 -65.84 15.99 31.64
C LYS A 123 -66.67 15.29 32.72
N LEU A 124 -66.10 14.31 33.42
CA LEU A 124 -66.77 13.63 34.54
C LEU A 124 -67.15 14.63 35.64
N ARG A 125 -66.24 15.55 35.96
CA ARG A 125 -66.46 16.59 36.96
C ARG A 125 -67.56 17.56 36.56
N GLN A 126 -67.68 17.91 35.27
CA GLN A 126 -68.76 18.75 34.74
C GLN A 126 -70.10 18.03 34.79
N GLN A 127 -70.17 16.78 34.31
CA GLN A 127 -71.37 15.95 34.38
C GLN A 127 -71.87 15.79 35.82
N LEU A 128 -70.96 15.61 36.78
CA LEU A 128 -71.33 15.47 38.19
C LEU A 128 -71.93 16.76 38.73
N LYS A 129 -71.37 17.92 38.35
CA LYS A 129 -71.91 19.24 38.75
C LYS A 129 -73.29 19.50 38.15
N GLU A 130 -73.55 19.07 36.91
CA GLU A 130 -74.85 19.21 36.26
C GLU A 130 -75.91 18.36 36.96
N LEU A 131 -75.63 17.08 37.19
CA LEU A 131 -76.54 16.18 37.92
C LEU A 131 -76.81 16.67 39.35
N LEU A 132 -75.79 17.22 40.04
CA LEU A 132 -75.98 17.82 41.36
C LEU A 132 -76.87 19.06 41.35
N LYS A 133 -76.85 19.86 40.26
CA LYS A 133 -77.72 21.05 40.10
C LYS A 133 -79.16 20.67 39.78
N GLU A 134 -79.36 19.65 38.94
CA GLU A 134 -80.67 19.17 38.53
C GLU A 134 -81.38 18.42 39.67
N GLY A 135 -80.63 17.85 40.62
CA GLY A 135 -81.16 17.17 41.80
C GLY A 135 -81.77 15.79 41.50
N ASP A 136 -81.71 15.34 40.25
CA ASP A 136 -82.25 14.06 39.78
C ASP A 136 -81.11 13.18 39.25
N MET A 137 -80.50 12.40 40.16
CA MET A 137 -79.45 11.44 39.83
C MET A 137 -80.00 10.03 39.91
N THR A 138 -80.02 9.32 38.77
CA THR A 138 -80.35 7.89 38.77
C THR A 138 -79.20 7.06 39.31
N TYR A 139 -79.50 5.97 40.02
CA TYR A 139 -78.50 5.01 40.49
C TYR A 139 -77.60 4.49 39.35
N ARG A 140 -78.15 4.34 38.14
CA ARG A 140 -77.42 3.90 36.94
C ARG A 140 -76.38 4.93 36.48
N GLN A 141 -76.69 6.23 36.53
CA GLN A 141 -75.73 7.29 36.21
C GLN A 141 -74.60 7.31 37.23
N LEU A 142 -74.91 7.22 38.53
CA LEU A 142 -73.90 7.14 39.59
C LEU A 142 -72.94 5.96 39.39
N GLU A 143 -73.48 4.77 39.10
CA GLU A 143 -72.67 3.57 38.91
C GLU A 143 -71.78 3.67 37.65
N THR A 144 -72.27 4.34 36.61
CA THR A 144 -71.49 4.59 35.39
C THR A 144 -70.31 5.52 35.69
N MET A 145 -70.54 6.61 36.42
CA MET A 145 -69.47 7.55 36.78
C MET A 145 -68.45 6.94 37.73
N LYS A 146 -68.88 6.13 38.70
CA LYS A 146 -67.97 5.37 39.58
C LYS A 146 -67.05 4.45 38.79
N ARG A 147 -67.60 3.75 37.80
CA ARG A 147 -66.82 2.87 36.92
C ARG A 147 -65.77 3.64 36.13
N GLN A 148 -66.17 4.76 35.51
CA GLN A 148 -65.24 5.61 34.75
C GLN A 148 -64.12 6.19 35.63
N LEU A 149 -64.44 6.56 36.87
CA LEU A 149 -63.44 7.03 37.84
C LEU A 149 -62.45 5.93 38.24
N GLU A 150 -62.92 4.72 38.53
CA GLU A 150 -62.02 3.60 38.87
C GLU A 150 -61.15 3.16 37.67
N GLU A 151 -61.68 3.22 36.44
CA GLU A 151 -60.87 3.00 35.23
C GLU A 151 -59.75 4.03 35.07
N LEU A 152 -60.02 5.31 35.35
CA LEU A 152 -59.01 6.37 35.30
C LEU A 152 -57.97 6.24 36.41
N LYS A 153 -58.41 5.90 37.62
CA LYS A 153 -57.54 5.64 38.77
C LYS A 153 -56.61 4.45 38.55
N LYS A 154 -57.09 3.42 37.84
CA LYS A 154 -56.24 2.29 37.43
C LYS A 154 -55.16 2.72 36.45
N LYS A 155 -55.51 3.56 35.46
CA LYS A 155 -54.55 4.11 34.47
C LYS A 155 -53.52 5.04 35.09
N GLU A 156 -53.85 5.74 36.18
CA GLU A 156 -52.92 6.57 36.95
C GLU A 156 -51.88 5.72 37.70
N GLN A 157 -52.27 4.54 38.18
CA GLN A 157 -51.41 3.65 38.96
C GLN A 157 -50.49 2.78 38.11
N ASP A 158 -50.71 2.69 36.80
CA ASP A 158 -49.83 1.95 35.91
C ASP A 158 -48.46 2.63 35.84
N PRO A 159 -47.35 1.93 36.17
CA PRO A 159 -46.03 2.54 36.17
C PRO A 159 -45.65 2.97 34.74
N ILE A 160 -45.03 4.14 34.61
CA ILE A 160 -44.48 4.63 33.35
C ILE A 160 -43.44 3.62 32.87
N LYS A 161 -43.74 2.90 31.80
CA LYS A 161 -42.81 1.94 31.17
C LYS A 161 -41.98 2.70 30.15
N TYR A 162 -40.66 2.68 30.29
CA TYR A 162 -39.77 3.21 29.27
C TYR A 162 -39.48 2.14 28.20
N PRO A 163 -39.19 2.54 26.94
CA PRO A 163 -38.76 1.60 25.92
C PRO A 163 -37.43 0.95 26.32
N ASP A 164 -37.34 -0.37 26.17
CA ASP A 164 -36.08 -1.08 26.32
C ASP A 164 -35.22 -0.87 25.06
N ILE A 165 -34.11 -0.17 25.21
CA ILE A 165 -33.22 0.20 24.10
C ILE A 165 -31.89 -0.52 24.30
N SER A 166 -31.60 -1.49 23.42
CA SER A 166 -30.33 -2.21 23.39
C SER A 166 -29.53 -1.87 22.14
N ILE A 167 -28.23 -1.63 22.28
CA ILE A 167 -27.31 -1.40 21.16
C ILE A 167 -26.55 -2.69 20.88
N ILE A 168 -26.65 -3.22 19.66
CA ILE A 168 -25.90 -4.38 19.20
C ILE A 168 -24.66 -3.88 18.45
N THR A 169 -23.47 -4.26 18.91
CA THR A 169 -22.20 -3.92 18.26
C THR A 169 -21.46 -5.16 17.82
N GLN A 170 -20.70 -5.05 16.73
CA GLN A 170 -19.81 -6.09 16.23
C GLN A 170 -18.40 -5.51 16.09
N LYS A 171 -17.38 -6.33 16.39
CA LYS A 171 -15.99 -5.94 16.21
C LYS A 171 -15.65 -5.99 14.71
N LEU A 172 -15.07 -4.91 14.20
CA LEU A 172 -14.55 -4.83 12.85
C LEU A 172 -13.08 -5.29 12.82
N ASP A 173 -12.76 -6.17 11.88
CA ASP A 173 -11.40 -6.60 11.58
C ASP A 173 -10.76 -5.63 10.57
N VAL A 174 -9.97 -4.70 11.10
CA VAL A 174 -9.43 -3.57 10.35
C VAL A 174 -8.29 -3.98 9.41
N GLU A 175 -7.61 -5.10 9.69
CA GLU A 175 -6.49 -5.60 8.87
C GLU A 175 -6.90 -5.94 7.44
N LYS A 176 -8.17 -6.26 7.22
CA LYS A 176 -8.73 -6.55 5.88
C LYS A 176 -8.84 -5.32 4.98
N TYR A 177 -8.77 -4.11 5.53
CA TYR A 177 -9.05 -2.86 4.82
C TYR A 177 -7.80 -2.03 4.52
N VAL A 178 -6.64 -2.44 5.03
CA VAL A 178 -5.36 -1.75 4.81
C VAL A 178 -4.33 -2.76 4.33
N SER A 179 -3.82 -2.56 3.12
CA SER A 179 -2.74 -3.36 2.56
C SER A 179 -1.65 -2.45 2.03
N VAL A 180 -0.39 -2.76 2.36
CA VAL A 180 0.77 -2.10 1.75
C VAL A 180 1.16 -2.92 0.52
N THR A 181 1.02 -2.34 -0.67
CA THR A 181 1.51 -2.92 -1.92
C THR A 181 2.79 -2.22 -2.32
N SER A 182 3.82 -2.98 -2.69
CA SER A 182 5.01 -2.45 -3.34
C SER A 182 5.08 -2.98 -4.77
N ASP A 183 5.17 -2.08 -5.75
CA ASP A 183 5.44 -2.45 -7.14
C ASP A 183 6.93 -2.76 -7.30
N VAL A 184 7.40 -3.81 -6.64
CA VAL A 184 8.65 -4.45 -7.05
C VAL A 184 8.28 -5.39 -8.18
N LYS A 185 8.38 -4.91 -9.42
CA LYS A 185 8.36 -5.77 -10.61
C LYS A 185 9.59 -6.69 -10.61
N HIS A 186 9.56 -7.73 -9.78
CA HIS A 186 10.34 -8.93 -10.00
C HIS A 186 9.53 -9.81 -10.96
N SER A 187 9.87 -9.77 -12.25
CA SER A 187 9.50 -10.81 -13.19
C SER A 187 10.20 -12.11 -12.78
N ILE A 188 9.54 -12.91 -11.96
CA ILE A 188 9.81 -14.34 -11.86
C ILE A 188 8.56 -15.01 -12.44
N GLU A 189 8.68 -15.44 -13.69
CA GLU A 189 7.75 -16.39 -14.30
C GLU A 189 7.65 -17.61 -13.38
N LYS A 190 6.44 -17.84 -12.88
CA LYS A 190 6.03 -19.10 -12.28
C LYS A 190 6.11 -20.18 -13.37
N GLN A 191 7.12 -21.04 -13.32
CA GLN A 191 6.94 -22.38 -13.87
C GLN A 191 6.00 -23.16 -12.94
N GLN A 192 4.90 -23.61 -13.53
CA GLN A 192 3.90 -24.48 -12.94
C GLN A 192 4.53 -25.82 -12.54
N GLN A 193 4.24 -26.30 -11.32
CA GLN A 193 4.17 -27.73 -11.03
C GLN A 193 2.93 -28.00 -10.16
N GLN A 194 2.01 -28.81 -10.70
CA GLN A 194 0.95 -29.49 -9.96
C GLN A 194 1.44 -30.87 -9.44
N PRO A 195 0.77 -31.48 -8.44
CA PRO A 195 1.35 -32.50 -7.55
C PRO A 195 0.89 -33.95 -7.81
N ARG A 196 1.71 -34.93 -7.38
CA ARG A 196 1.44 -36.31 -6.85
C ARG A 196 2.67 -37.20 -7.14
N SER A 197 3.16 -38.17 -6.35
CA SER A 197 2.99 -38.71 -4.98
C SER A 197 4.15 -39.75 -4.77
N PRO A 198 4.24 -40.61 -3.71
CA PRO A 198 5.48 -40.82 -2.92
C PRO A 198 6.29 -42.12 -3.19
N GLN A 199 7.61 -42.11 -2.92
CA GLN A 199 8.39 -43.28 -2.44
C GLN A 199 9.83 -42.90 -1.97
N LYS A 200 10.26 -43.45 -0.82
CA LYS A 200 11.65 -43.47 -0.26
C LYS A 200 12.39 -44.75 -0.72
N PRO A 201 13.72 -44.97 -0.49
CA PRO A 201 14.75 -44.17 0.20
C PRO A 201 16.11 -43.97 -0.55
N SER A 202 16.89 -42.97 -0.09
CA SER A 202 18.37 -42.72 0.01
C SER A 202 19.42 -43.55 -0.80
N PRO A 203 20.72 -43.11 -0.95
CA PRO A 203 21.42 -42.02 -0.26
C PRO A 203 22.44 -41.16 -1.08
N ASN A 204 22.89 -40.07 -0.45
CA ASN A 204 24.26 -39.51 -0.49
C ASN A 204 24.76 -38.73 -1.74
N LYS A 205 24.87 -37.39 -1.61
CA LYS A 205 26.14 -36.66 -1.34
C LYS A 205 26.06 -35.16 -1.69
N ASN A 206 26.45 -34.36 -0.70
CA ASN A 206 27.23 -33.12 -0.75
C ASN A 206 26.67 -31.85 -1.42
N PHE A 207 26.28 -30.94 -0.53
CA PHE A 207 26.39 -29.48 -0.65
C PHE A 207 27.74 -29.04 -1.24
N ILE A 208 27.71 -28.18 -2.26
CA ILE A 208 28.61 -27.01 -2.38
C ILE A 208 27.81 -25.87 -3.03
N VAL A 209 27.70 -24.76 -2.31
CA VAL A 209 27.13 -23.49 -2.75
C VAL A 209 28.22 -22.71 -3.50
N HIS A 210 28.00 -22.37 -4.77
CA HIS A 210 28.79 -21.35 -5.47
C HIS A 210 27.90 -20.15 -5.80
N HIS A 211 28.06 -19.08 -5.02
CA HIS A 211 27.62 -17.73 -5.39
C HIS A 211 28.62 -17.12 -6.40
N ARG A 212 28.12 -16.75 -7.58
CA ARG A 212 28.70 -15.81 -8.57
C ARG A 212 27.56 -15.50 -9.54
N PHE A 213 27.27 -14.29 -10.01
CA PHE A 213 27.94 -13.00 -10.00
C PHE A 213 26.85 -11.92 -10.09
N ILE A 214 27.07 -10.79 -9.43
CA ILE A 214 26.36 -9.54 -9.70
C ILE A 214 26.87 -8.99 -11.03
N ARG A 215 25.95 -8.76 -11.98
CA ARG A 215 26.18 -8.02 -13.23
C ARG A 215 26.02 -6.53 -12.92
N TRP A 216 27.11 -5.76 -13.04
CA TRP A 216 27.06 -4.29 -13.01
C TRP A 216 26.78 -3.71 -14.40
N PRO A 217 26.14 -2.54 -14.48
CA PRO A 217 25.68 -1.94 -15.73
C PRO A 217 26.81 -1.27 -16.51
N SER A 218 26.66 -1.34 -17.81
CA SER A 218 27.45 -0.70 -18.85
C SER A 218 27.30 0.82 -18.84
N SER A 219 28.39 1.53 -18.54
CA SER A 219 28.60 2.92 -18.96
C SER A 219 29.62 2.93 -20.10
N GLY A 220 29.23 3.54 -21.22
CA GLY A 220 30.09 3.69 -22.39
C GLY A 220 31.32 4.53 -22.05
N GLN A 221 32.49 3.92 -22.20
CA GLN A 221 33.75 4.62 -22.39
C GLN A 221 34.32 4.18 -23.73
N THR A 222 34.69 5.18 -24.52
CA THR A 222 35.49 5.03 -25.74
C THR A 222 36.73 4.22 -25.42
N ILE A 223 36.85 3.04 -26.03
CA ILE A 223 38.08 2.25 -26.03
C ILE A 223 39.12 3.08 -26.79
N GLU A 224 40.04 3.73 -26.07
CA GLU A 224 41.26 4.22 -26.69
C GLU A 224 42.05 2.98 -27.16
N LYS A 225 42.08 2.81 -28.48
CA LYS A 225 42.77 1.69 -29.13
C LYS A 225 44.25 1.71 -28.74
N CYS A 226 44.80 0.53 -28.42
CA CYS A 226 46.24 0.31 -28.41
C CYS A 226 46.83 0.81 -29.75
N PRO A 227 47.69 1.84 -29.76
CA PRO A 227 48.22 2.40 -31.01
C PRO A 227 49.19 1.46 -31.75
N MET A 228 49.52 0.31 -31.14
CA MET A 228 50.44 -0.71 -31.68
C MET A 228 49.72 -2.00 -32.13
N CYS A 229 48.39 -2.04 -32.04
CA CYS A 229 47.56 -3.21 -32.30
C CYS A 229 46.47 -2.84 -33.33
N SER A 230 46.82 -2.78 -34.61
CA SER A 230 45.86 -2.55 -35.69
C SER A 230 45.05 -3.82 -36.00
N GLU A 231 44.21 -4.26 -35.07
CA GLU A 231 43.11 -5.18 -35.40
C GLU A 231 41.80 -4.75 -34.73
N ILE A 232 40.85 -4.37 -35.59
CA ILE A 232 39.43 -4.26 -35.29
C ILE A 232 38.88 -5.69 -35.39
N PHE A 233 38.30 -6.22 -34.31
CA PHE A 233 37.44 -7.40 -34.43
C PHE A 233 36.19 -7.03 -35.26
N PRO A 234 35.87 -7.75 -36.36
CA PRO A 234 34.63 -7.56 -37.06
C PRO A 234 33.52 -8.37 -36.36
N LEU A 235 32.45 -7.70 -35.96
CA LEU A 235 31.14 -8.34 -35.88
C LEU A 235 30.19 -7.56 -36.79
N SER A 236 30.09 -8.04 -38.03
CA SER A 236 28.83 -8.03 -38.80
C SER A 236 27.71 -8.62 -37.93
N MET A 237 26.44 -8.23 -37.97
CA MET A 237 25.67 -7.56 -39.00
C MET A 237 24.37 -7.01 -38.36
N THR A 238 24.02 -5.78 -38.76
CA THR A 238 22.65 -5.26 -39.03
C THR A 238 21.51 -5.49 -38.04
N MET A 239 21.11 -4.41 -37.38
CA MET A 239 19.71 -4.15 -37.05
C MET A 239 18.97 -3.64 -38.28
N ALA A 240 17.73 -4.09 -38.49
CA ALA A 240 16.76 -3.41 -39.33
C ALA A 240 15.41 -3.37 -38.63
N ASP A 241 15.07 -2.14 -38.29
CA ASP A 241 13.80 -1.51 -37.90
C ASP A 241 12.49 -2.30 -38.05
N ARG A 242 11.67 -2.17 -36.99
CA ARG A 242 10.26 -1.79 -37.18
C ARG A 242 9.83 -0.78 -36.12
N THR A 243 9.82 0.48 -36.53
CA THR A 243 8.97 1.55 -36.01
C THR A 243 7.51 1.15 -36.26
N VAL A 244 6.69 1.10 -35.21
CA VAL A 244 5.23 1.00 -35.31
C VAL A 244 4.66 2.36 -34.91
N HIS A 245 4.07 3.04 -35.89
CA HIS A 245 3.13 4.13 -35.69
C HIS A 245 1.83 3.57 -35.13
N ILE A 246 1.32 4.19 -34.05
CA ILE A 246 -0.07 4.07 -33.62
C ILE A 246 -0.77 5.31 -34.15
N ASN A 247 -1.87 5.12 -34.88
CA ASN A 247 -3.03 6.01 -34.83
C ASN A 247 -4.30 5.21 -35.17
N ASP A 248 -5.19 5.17 -34.18
CA ASP A 248 -6.64 5.39 -34.24
C ASP A 248 -7.48 4.71 -35.31
N HIS A 249 -8.33 3.77 -34.84
CA HIS A 249 -9.75 3.81 -35.18
C HIS A 249 -10.61 3.13 -34.10
N LEU A 250 -11.68 3.81 -33.72
CA LEU A 250 -12.90 3.33 -33.09
C LEU A 250 -14.06 4.14 -33.74
N PRO A 251 -15.32 3.68 -33.65
CA PRO A 251 -16.05 3.05 -34.75
C PRO A 251 -17.23 3.89 -35.26
N ASP A 252 -17.71 3.54 -36.46
CA ASP A 252 -19.13 3.37 -36.83
C ASP A 252 -19.21 2.57 -38.14
#